data_AF-A0A940L5J2-F1
#
_entry.id   AF-A0A940L5J2-F1
#
_cell.length_a   1.000
_cell.length_b   1.000
_cell.length_c   1.000
_cell.angle_alpha   90.00
_cell.angle_beta   90.00
_cell.angle_gamma   90.00
#
_symmetry.space_group_name_H-M   'P 1'
#
loop_
_entity.id
_entity.type
_entity.pdbx_description
1 polymer ?
#
loop_
_entity_poly.entity_id
_entity_poly.type
_entity_poly.pdbx_seq_one_letter_code
_entity_poly.pdbx_strand_id
1 'polypeptide(L)'
;MDSKITKATQRQSTSKASSNTDRVTTTASPSPALKNTSVRNAYWAHQRGLVSEKHVITYYHLRNYKLLRQRLKTPYAEIDLVFRSPDGLNLLMVEVKTANQTTFYNARISPRQKYRLLGASRFLADHFNCLVEVHWAFVTKNGDVTIIEDVS
;
A
#
# COMPACT_ATOMS: atom_id res chain seq x y z
N MET A 1 19.99 37.08 -46.60
CA MET A 1 18.67 36.61 -46.14
C MET A 1 18.86 35.90 -44.82
N ASP A 2 18.41 36.57 -43.76
CA ASP A 2 17.99 36.12 -42.43
C ASP A 2 18.89 35.22 -41.57
N SER A 3 19.84 35.87 -40.88
CA SER A 3 20.27 35.43 -39.53
C SER A 3 19.24 35.87 -38.50
N LYS A 4 18.51 34.94 -37.88
CA LYS A 4 17.66 35.24 -36.70
C LYS A 4 18.35 34.77 -35.43
N ILE A 5 18.75 35.81 -34.71
CA ILE A 5 19.43 35.90 -33.43
C ILE A 5 18.64 35.21 -32.32
N THR A 6 19.41 34.50 -31.49
CA THR A 6 19.15 33.95 -30.16
C THR A 6 18.35 34.90 -29.27
N LYS A 7 17.21 34.46 -28.73
CA LYS A 7 16.60 35.09 -27.54
C LYS A 7 16.87 34.23 -26.31
N ALA A 8 17.97 34.60 -25.64
CA ALA A 8 18.24 34.23 -24.26
C ALA A 8 17.13 34.79 -23.36
N THR A 9 16.48 33.92 -22.58
CA THR A 9 15.59 34.34 -21.50
C THR A 9 16.45 34.91 -20.38
N GLN A 10 16.37 36.23 -20.23
CA GLN A 10 17.07 37.02 -19.23
C GLN A 10 16.59 36.60 -17.83
N ARG A 11 17.49 36.05 -17.00
CA ARG A 11 17.23 35.88 -15.57
C ARG A 11 17.28 37.27 -14.93
N GLN A 12 16.12 37.82 -14.59
CA GLN A 12 16.05 38.96 -13.69
C GLN A 12 16.34 38.47 -12.26
N SER A 13 17.56 38.73 -11.79
CA SER A 13 17.91 38.63 -10.37
C SER A 13 17.30 39.82 -9.63
N THR A 14 16.23 39.59 -8.89
CA THR A 14 15.71 40.59 -7.95
C THR A 14 16.45 40.44 -6.61
N SER A 15 17.24 41.46 -6.28
CA SER A 15 17.84 41.62 -4.97
C SER A 15 16.79 42.12 -3.98
N LYS A 16 16.06 41.20 -3.33
CA LYS A 16 15.31 41.46 -2.09
C LYS A 16 14.79 40.14 -1.50
N ALA A 17 15.03 39.93 -0.20
CA ALA A 17 14.51 38.79 0.54
C ALA A 17 12.98 38.83 0.56
N SER A 18 12.33 37.92 -0.14
CA SER A 18 10.88 37.80 -0.18
C SER A 18 10.40 36.97 1.01
N SER A 19 9.73 37.61 1.96
CA SER A 19 8.96 36.95 3.02
C SER A 19 7.86 36.08 2.40
N ASN A 20 7.58 34.94 3.04
CA ASN A 20 6.72 33.85 2.57
C ASN A 20 5.21 34.17 2.40
N THR A 21 4.80 35.44 2.31
CA THR A 21 3.38 35.81 2.42
C THR A 21 2.72 36.20 1.08
N ASP A 22 3.46 36.35 -0.02
CA ASP A 22 2.92 36.87 -1.30
C ASP A 22 2.90 35.85 -2.46
N ARG A 23 2.55 34.59 -2.19
CA ARG A 23 2.40 33.54 -3.25
C ARG A 23 0.96 33.11 -3.50
N VAL A 24 0.01 34.04 -3.44
CA VAL A 24 -1.34 33.79 -3.97
C VAL A 24 -1.46 34.46 -5.34
N THR A 25 -0.77 33.88 -6.33
CA THR A 25 -0.99 34.18 -7.75
C THR A 25 -1.78 33.05 -8.36
N THR A 26 -3.09 33.22 -8.38
CA THR A 26 -4.07 32.73 -9.37
C THR A 26 -3.68 31.47 -10.15
N THR A 27 -3.70 30.30 -9.51
CA THR A 27 -3.72 29.02 -10.23
C THR A 27 -5.12 28.84 -10.80
N ALA A 28 -5.27 28.91 -12.13
CA ALA A 28 -6.53 28.56 -12.79
C ALA A 28 -7.00 27.17 -12.33
N SER A 29 -8.29 27.06 -11.98
CA SER A 29 -8.86 25.79 -11.53
C SER A 29 -8.72 24.74 -12.65
N PRO A 30 -8.26 23.52 -12.34
CA PRO A 30 -8.09 22.49 -13.36
C PRO A 30 -9.43 22.15 -14.02
N SER A 31 -9.42 22.04 -15.35
CA SER A 31 -10.58 21.73 -16.18
C SER A 31 -11.31 20.48 -15.69
N PRO A 32 -12.66 20.42 -15.70
CA PRO A 32 -13.43 19.27 -15.21
C PRO A 32 -13.02 17.92 -15.82
N ALA A 33 -12.47 17.92 -17.04
CA ALA A 33 -11.96 16.74 -17.74
C ALA A 33 -10.81 16.01 -17.01
N LEU A 34 -10.11 16.66 -16.08
CA LEU A 34 -9.03 16.06 -15.29
C LEU A 34 -9.52 15.35 -14.02
N LYS A 35 -10.81 15.47 -13.65
CA LYS A 35 -11.34 14.91 -12.41
C LYS A 35 -11.64 13.41 -12.47
N ASN A 36 -11.72 12.81 -13.66
CA ASN A 36 -12.12 11.40 -13.85
C ASN A 36 -10.97 10.39 -13.80
N THR A 37 -9.71 10.84 -13.83
CA THR A 37 -8.54 9.96 -13.79
C THR A 37 -8.33 9.36 -12.39
N SER A 38 -8.71 10.07 -11.32
CA SER A 38 -8.58 9.60 -9.94
C SER A 38 -9.46 8.37 -9.65
N VAL A 39 -10.71 8.37 -10.13
CA VAL A 39 -11.65 7.25 -9.98
C VAL A 39 -11.17 6.03 -10.78
N ARG A 40 -10.74 6.24 -12.03
CA ARG A 40 -10.17 5.17 -12.86
C ARG A 40 -8.92 4.57 -12.20
N ASN A 41 -8.03 5.40 -11.67
CA ASN A 41 -6.83 4.94 -10.98
C ASN A 41 -7.13 4.17 -9.69
N ALA A 42 -8.15 4.61 -8.93
CA ALA A 42 -8.62 3.89 -7.74
C ALA A 42 -9.22 2.52 -8.07
N TYR A 43 -10.04 2.44 -9.13
CA TYR A 43 -10.58 1.17 -9.62
C TYR A 43 -9.46 0.19 -9.98
N TRP A 44 -8.48 0.61 -10.79
CA TRP A 44 -7.36 -0.26 -11.17
C TRP A 44 -6.47 -0.61 -9.98
N ALA A 45 -6.30 0.28 -9.01
CA ALA A 45 -5.59 -0.04 -7.78
C ALA A 45 -6.33 -1.11 -6.96
N HIS A 46 -7.65 -1.00 -6.84
CA HIS A 46 -8.49 -2.00 -6.17
C HIS A 46 -8.44 -3.36 -6.88
N GLN A 47 -8.57 -3.38 -8.21
CA GLN A 47 -8.47 -4.62 -9.00
C GLN A 47 -7.09 -5.27 -8.86
N ARG A 48 -6.01 -4.48 -8.87
CA ARG A 48 -4.66 -5.00 -8.62
C ARG A 48 -4.52 -5.59 -7.20
N GLY A 49 -5.16 -4.96 -6.21
CA GLY A 49 -5.23 -5.49 -4.84
C GLY A 49 -5.89 -6.87 -4.80
N LEU A 50 -7.06 -7.02 -5.43
CA LEU A 50 -7.77 -8.30 -5.52
C LEU A 50 -6.95 -9.40 -6.23
N VAL A 51 -6.23 -9.05 -7.30
CA VAL A 51 -5.33 -9.99 -7.98
C VAL A 51 -4.16 -10.38 -7.07
N SER A 52 -3.60 -9.43 -6.32
CA SER A 52 -2.53 -9.69 -5.36
C SER A 52 -3.00 -10.63 -4.24
N GLU A 53 -4.20 -10.42 -3.69
CA GLU A 53 -4.81 -11.31 -2.69
C GLU A 53 -4.92 -12.75 -3.23
N LYS A 54 -5.33 -12.94 -4.49
CA LYS A 54 -5.39 -14.27 -5.11
C LYS A 54 -4.01 -14.96 -5.18
N HIS A 55 -2.96 -14.23 -5.56
CA HIS A 55 -1.61 -14.80 -5.59
C HIS A 55 -1.15 -15.26 -4.19
N VAL A 56 -1.45 -14.47 -3.15
CA VAL A 56 -1.11 -14.82 -1.76
C VAL A 56 -1.93 -16.01 -1.27
N ILE A 57 -3.21 -16.08 -1.63
CA ILE A 57 -4.06 -17.24 -1.36
C ILE A 57 -3.46 -18.51 -1.98
N THR A 58 -3.08 -18.47 -3.27
CA THR A 58 -2.42 -19.60 -3.93
C THR A 58 -1.09 -19.95 -3.26
N TYR A 59 -0.27 -18.96 -2.92
CA TYR A 59 1.02 -19.15 -2.23
C TYR A 59 0.88 -19.94 -0.93
N TYR A 60 -0.12 -19.59 -0.10
CA TYR A 60 -0.38 -20.25 1.17
C TYR A 60 -1.10 -21.59 1.02
N HIS A 61 -2.02 -21.73 0.06
CA HIS A 61 -2.66 -23.02 -0.23
C HIS A 61 -1.66 -24.09 -0.66
N LEU A 62 -0.68 -23.74 -1.50
CA LEU A 62 0.41 -24.66 -1.89
C LEU A 62 1.28 -25.09 -0.69
N ARG A 63 1.18 -24.39 0.45
CA ARG A 63 1.85 -24.69 1.72
C ARG A 63 0.90 -25.31 2.75
N ASN A 64 -0.26 -25.83 2.32
CA ASN A 64 -1.28 -26.46 3.16
C ASN A 64 -1.95 -25.54 4.20
N TYR A 65 -1.84 -24.23 4.06
CA TYR A 65 -2.65 -23.31 4.84
C TYR A 65 -4.08 -23.27 4.29
N LYS A 66 -5.07 -23.25 5.18
CA LYS A 66 -6.48 -23.19 4.81
C LYS A 66 -7.01 -21.76 5.00
N LEU A 67 -7.43 -21.13 3.91
CA LEU A 67 -8.07 -19.82 3.96
C LEU A 67 -9.38 -19.90 4.78
N LEU A 68 -9.52 -19.05 5.79
CA LEU A 68 -10.71 -18.95 6.62
C LEU A 68 -11.56 -17.73 6.24
N ARG A 69 -10.90 -16.60 5.97
CA ARG A 69 -11.58 -15.35 5.64
C ARG A 69 -10.72 -14.46 4.76
N GLN A 70 -11.37 -13.67 3.91
CA GLN A 70 -10.79 -12.53 3.22
C GLN A 70 -11.42 -11.25 3.78
N ARG A 71 -10.63 -10.18 3.89
CA ARG A 71 -11.06 -8.83 4.29
C ARG A 71 -11.85 -8.82 5.60
N LEU A 72 -11.31 -9.52 6.61
CA LEU A 72 -11.92 -9.64 7.91
C LEU A 72 -11.82 -8.31 8.67
N LYS A 73 -12.97 -7.72 8.98
CA LYS A 73 -13.03 -6.52 9.82
C LYS A 73 -12.97 -6.91 11.29
N THR A 74 -12.05 -6.29 12.01
CA THR A 74 -11.93 -6.31 13.48
C THR A 74 -12.16 -4.90 14.03
N PRO A 75 -12.32 -4.72 15.35
CA PRO A 75 -12.37 -3.38 15.94
C PRO A 75 -11.13 -2.51 15.67
N TYR A 76 -9.98 -3.13 15.33
CA TYR A 76 -8.69 -2.45 15.18
C TYR A 76 -8.30 -2.21 13.71
N ALA A 77 -8.58 -3.19 12.85
CA ALA A 77 -8.16 -3.21 11.44
C ALA A 77 -9.08 -4.07 10.57
N GLU A 78 -9.07 -3.78 9.27
CA GLU A 78 -9.43 -4.78 8.26
C GLU A 78 -8.16 -5.59 7.95
N ILE A 79 -8.28 -6.92 7.95
CA ILE A 79 -7.20 -7.86 7.67
C ILE A 79 -7.47 -8.47 6.31
N ASP A 80 -6.53 -8.34 5.37
CA ASP A 80 -6.76 -8.80 3.99
C ASP A 80 -7.04 -10.30 3.93
N LEU A 81 -6.26 -11.14 4.62
CA LEU A 81 -6.43 -12.58 4.61
C LEU A 81 -6.19 -13.20 5.98
N VAL A 82 -6.98 -14.21 6.32
CA VAL A 82 -6.79 -15.03 7.52
C VAL A 82 -6.78 -16.50 7.14
N PHE A 83 -5.74 -17.21 7.55
CA PHE A 83 -5.55 -18.63 7.33
C PHE A 83 -5.49 -19.41 8.64
N ARG A 84 -5.80 -20.70 8.54
CA ARG A 84 -5.46 -21.73 9.53
C ARG A 84 -4.13 -22.35 9.13
N SER A 85 -3.22 -22.49 10.09
CA SER A 85 -1.93 -23.18 9.91
C SER A 85 -2.12 -24.66 9.51
N PRO A 86 -1.13 -25.30 8.87
CA PRO A 86 -1.23 -26.69 8.43
C PRO A 86 -1.51 -27.70 9.56
N ASP A 87 -1.02 -27.42 10.78
CA ASP A 87 -1.27 -28.23 11.98
C ASP A 87 -2.69 -28.06 12.55
N GLY A 88 -3.46 -27.08 12.07
CA GLY A 88 -4.81 -26.81 12.54
C GLY A 88 -4.89 -26.08 13.88
N LEU A 89 -3.78 -25.67 14.48
CA LEU A 89 -3.74 -25.12 15.84
C LEU A 89 -3.76 -23.59 15.86
N ASN A 90 -3.01 -22.95 14.96
CA ASN A 90 -2.75 -21.52 15.01
C ASN A 90 -3.42 -20.78 13.84
N LEU A 91 -3.51 -19.46 13.94
CA LEU A 91 -3.97 -18.61 12.85
C LEU A 91 -2.80 -17.84 12.26
N LEU A 92 -2.94 -17.52 10.98
CA LEU A 92 -2.06 -16.62 10.27
C LEU A 92 -2.88 -15.47 9.68
N MET A 93 -2.58 -14.25 10.08
CA MET A 93 -3.05 -13.04 9.42
C MET A 93 -2.05 -12.61 8.36
N VAL A 94 -2.54 -12.13 7.22
CA VAL A 94 -1.69 -11.61 6.15
C VAL A 94 -2.22 -10.27 5.69
N GLU A 95 -1.39 -9.24 5.74
CA GLU A 95 -1.59 -7.99 5.00
C GLU A 95 -0.92 -8.12 3.62
N VAL A 96 -1.64 -7.78 2.55
CA VAL A 96 -1.17 -7.88 1.17
C VAL A 96 -0.81 -6.49 0.62
N LYS A 97 0.36 -6.37 0.00
CA LYS A 97 0.81 -5.15 -0.68
C LYS A 97 1.30 -5.45 -2.09
N THR A 98 0.74 -4.76 -3.07
CA THR A 98 1.32 -4.76 -4.42
C THR A 98 2.59 -3.92 -4.45
N ALA A 99 3.70 -4.49 -4.89
CA ALA A 99 4.99 -3.81 -5.01
C ALA A 99 5.54 -3.92 -6.43
N ASN A 100 6.11 -2.83 -6.94
CA ASN A 100 6.76 -2.83 -8.25
C ASN A 100 8.23 -3.28 -8.19
N GLN A 101 8.85 -3.23 -7.01
CA GLN A 101 10.24 -3.58 -6.75
C GLN A 101 10.37 -4.15 -5.34
N THR A 102 11.37 -5.01 -5.14
CA THR A 102 11.61 -5.76 -3.89
C THR A 102 12.39 -4.98 -2.83
N THR A 103 12.85 -3.78 -3.16
CA THR A 103 13.66 -2.94 -2.28
C THR A 103 12.79 -2.12 -1.31
N PHE A 104 13.23 -2.08 -0.04
CA PHE A 104 12.66 -1.27 1.05
C PHE A 104 11.25 -1.63 1.53
N TYR A 105 10.91 -2.92 1.59
CA TYR A 105 9.63 -3.36 2.17
C TYR A 105 9.40 -2.86 3.60
N ASN A 106 10.43 -2.91 4.46
CA ASN A 106 10.34 -2.44 5.84
C ASN A 106 10.03 -0.93 5.94
N ALA A 107 10.54 -0.12 5.01
CA ALA A 107 10.26 1.32 4.98
C ALA A 107 8.82 1.65 4.54
N ARG A 108 8.09 0.67 3.99
CA ARG A 108 6.70 0.82 3.53
C ARG A 108 5.66 0.47 4.59
N ILE A 109 6.08 0.01 5.77
CA ILE A 109 5.20 -0.35 6.87
C ILE A 109 5.13 0.82 7.84
N SER A 110 3.97 1.49 7.93
CA SER A 110 3.80 2.57 8.89
C SER A 110 3.66 2.04 10.33
N PRO A 111 4.19 2.75 11.36
CA PRO A 111 4.01 2.35 12.76
C PRO A 111 2.54 2.20 13.16
N ARG A 112 1.67 3.08 12.62
CA ARG A 112 0.22 3.00 12.85
C ARG A 112 -0.39 1.72 12.29
N GLN A 113 0.02 1.27 11.10
CA GLN A 113 -0.47 0.01 10.55
C GLN A 113 0.02 -1.17 11.38
N LYS A 114 1.31 -1.19 11.78
CA LYS A 114 1.86 -2.21 12.69
C LYS A 114 1.02 -2.31 13.98
N TYR A 115 0.75 -1.16 14.62
CA TYR A 115 -0.07 -1.11 15.83
C TYR A 115 -1.49 -1.66 15.63
N ARG A 116 -2.15 -1.28 14.53
CA ARG A 116 -3.51 -1.75 14.21
C ARG A 116 -3.57 -3.25 13.94
N LEU A 117 -2.58 -3.80 13.24
CA LEU A 117 -2.49 -5.25 12.98
C LEU A 117 -2.16 -6.02 14.26
N LEU A 118 -1.31 -5.49 15.13
CA LEU A 118 -1.07 -6.07 16.46
C LEU A 118 -2.33 -6.09 17.34
N GLY A 119 -3.14 -5.02 17.30
CA GLY A 119 -4.42 -5.00 18.01
C GLY A 119 -5.38 -6.07 17.47
N ALA A 120 -5.44 -6.20 16.15
CA ALA A 120 -6.26 -7.20 15.49
C ALA A 120 -5.77 -8.64 15.76
N SER A 121 -4.46 -8.88 15.81
CA SER A 121 -3.91 -10.21 16.12
C SER A 121 -4.20 -10.64 17.54
N ARG A 122 -4.03 -9.75 18.53
CA ARG A 122 -4.40 -9.99 19.93
C ARG A 122 -5.89 -10.29 20.07
N PHE A 123 -6.74 -9.49 19.41
CA PHE A 123 -8.19 -9.72 19.40
C PHE A 123 -8.56 -11.12 18.89
N LEU A 124 -7.94 -11.57 17.79
CA LEU A 124 -8.19 -12.91 17.27
C LEU A 124 -7.58 -14.01 18.16
N ALA A 125 -6.40 -13.77 18.73
CA ALA A 125 -5.75 -14.71 19.65
C ALA A 125 -6.64 -14.99 20.86
N ASP A 126 -7.17 -13.93 21.47
CA ASP A 126 -8.09 -14.03 22.61
C ASP A 126 -9.41 -14.71 22.21
N HIS A 127 -9.97 -14.34 21.05
CA HIS A 127 -11.25 -14.87 20.60
C HIS A 127 -11.21 -16.36 20.24
N PHE A 128 -10.11 -16.83 19.65
CA PHE A 128 -9.94 -18.21 19.22
C PHE A 128 -9.10 -19.06 20.16
N ASN A 129 -8.56 -18.46 21.24
CA ASN A 129 -7.67 -19.10 22.20
C ASN A 129 -6.50 -19.85 21.52
N CYS A 130 -5.80 -19.17 20.61
CA CYS A 130 -4.67 -19.73 19.86
C CYS A 130 -3.64 -18.66 19.50
N LEU A 131 -2.45 -19.07 19.05
CA LEU A 131 -1.46 -18.12 18.56
C LEU A 131 -1.89 -17.56 17.19
N VAL A 132 -1.58 -16.29 16.98
CA VAL A 132 -1.86 -15.59 15.72
C VAL A 132 -0.58 -14.97 15.20
N GLU A 133 -0.04 -15.56 14.15
CA GLU A 133 1.07 -15.00 13.38
C GLU A 133 0.56 -13.90 12.45
N VAL A 134 1.44 -12.98 12.08
CA VAL A 134 1.10 -11.87 11.18
C VAL A 134 2.22 -11.70 10.18
N HIS A 135 1.88 -11.83 8.90
CA HIS A 135 2.79 -11.68 7.79
C HIS A 135 2.43 -10.48 6.92
N TRP A 136 3.46 -9.89 6.33
CA TRP A 136 3.32 -8.95 5.22
C TRP A 136 3.65 -9.69 3.92
N ALA A 137 2.69 -9.77 3.01
CA ALA A 137 2.89 -10.36 1.70
C ALA A 137 3.04 -9.27 0.63
N PHE A 138 4.20 -9.21 0.00
CA PHE A 138 4.49 -8.32 -1.11
C PHE A 138 4.34 -9.08 -2.42
N VAL A 139 3.50 -8.57 -3.32
CA VAL A 139 3.21 -9.20 -4.61
C VAL A 139 3.74 -8.33 -5.75
N THR A 140 4.59 -8.90 -6.59
CA THR A 140 5.10 -8.23 -7.79
C THR A 140 4.03 -8.16 -8.88
N LYS A 141 4.26 -7.36 -9.93
CA LYS A 141 3.35 -7.35 -11.10
C LYS A 141 3.23 -8.70 -11.80
N ASN A 142 4.24 -9.56 -11.66
CA ASN A 142 4.28 -10.89 -12.26
C ASN A 142 3.63 -11.96 -11.37
N GLY A 143 3.19 -11.59 -10.16
CA GLY A 143 2.57 -12.50 -9.21
C GLY A 143 3.54 -13.17 -8.23
N ASP A 144 4.81 -12.80 -8.23
CA ASP A 144 5.78 -13.33 -7.26
C ASP A 144 5.44 -12.81 -5.86
N VAL A 145 5.41 -13.72 -4.89
CA VAL A 145 5.06 -13.40 -3.50
C VAL A 145 6.32 -13.45 -2.64
N THR A 146 6.63 -12.35 -1.96
CA THR A 146 7.64 -12.28 -0.91
C THR A 146 6.95 -12.09 0.43
N ILE A 147 7.31 -12.90 1.42
CA ILE A 147 6.77 -12.82 2.78
C ILE A 147 7.79 -12.15 3.70
N ILE A 148 7.32 -11.23 4.52
CA ILE A 148 8.04 -10.74 5.70
C ILE A 148 7.29 -11.20 6.92
N GLU A 149 7.95 -12.09 7.65
CA GLU A 149 7.53 -12.61 8.94
C GLU A 149 8.01 -11.63 10.01
N ASP A 150 7.20 -10.64 10.40
CA ASP A 150 7.54 -9.89 11.62
C ASP A 150 6.39 -9.03 12.16
N VAL A 151 6.11 -9.21 13.46
CA VAL A 151 5.56 -8.14 14.30
C VAL A 151 6.12 -8.20 15.73
N SER A 152 7.45 -8.32 15.84
CA SER A 152 8.21 -7.90 17.03
C SER A 152 8.51 -6.41 16.91
#